data_AF-A0A151R8S5-F1
#
_entry.id   AF-A0A151R8S5-F1
#
_cell.length_a   1.000
_cell.length_b   1.000
_cell.length_c   1.000
_cell.angle_alpha   90.00
_cell.angle_beta   90.00
_cell.angle_gamma   90.00
#
_symmetry.space_group_name_H-M   'P 1'
#
loop_
_entity.id
_entity.type
_entity.pdbx_description
1 polymer ?
#
loop_
_entity_poly.entity_id
_entity_poly.type
_entity_poly.pdbx_seq_one_letter_code
_entity_poly.pdbx_strand_id
1 'polypeptide(L)'
;LWTSYTSIICFAIVEWHQSDRVKLQFRLFQDVPSPPNNLDNLHNIDMRGRQDENWVTRHAQWIDICNNRREHILIGHPMQGPLFHTREYMEWYMANSIYFLSVP
;
A
#
# COMPACT_ATOMS: atom_id res chain seq x y z
N LEU A 1 5.85 -8.29 7.27
CA LEU A 1 4.54 -7.62 7.26
C LEU A 1 4.72 -6.14 6.95
N TRP A 2 5.45 -5.38 7.78
CA TRP A 2 5.67 -3.94 7.56
C TRP A 2 6.26 -3.59 6.19
N THR A 3 7.18 -4.40 5.70
CA THR A 3 7.82 -4.25 4.38
C THR A 3 7.16 -5.06 3.27
N SER A 4 5.97 -5.62 3.47
CA SER A 4 5.27 -6.37 2.42
C SER A 4 4.36 -5.44 1.63
N TYR A 5 4.35 -5.52 0.31
CA TYR A 5 3.34 -4.89 -0.54
C TYR A 5 2.23 -5.92 -0.79
N THR A 6 1.14 -5.84 -0.02
CA THR A 6 0.18 -6.95 0.10
C THR A 6 -1.19 -6.45 0.55
N SER A 7 -2.22 -7.28 0.42
CA SER A 7 -3.47 -7.11 1.15
C SER A 7 -3.29 -7.35 2.66
N ILE A 8 -4.08 -6.64 3.46
CA ILE A 8 -4.33 -6.89 4.89
C ILE A 8 -5.80 -7.28 5.01
N ILE A 9 -6.08 -8.36 5.72
CA ILE A 9 -7.45 -8.89 5.85
C ILE A 9 -7.82 -8.97 7.33
N CYS A 10 -8.99 -8.42 7.64
CA CYS A 10 -9.61 -8.53 8.95
C CYS A 10 -11.09 -8.85 8.75
N PHE A 11 -11.44 -10.14 8.86
CA PHE A 11 -12.80 -10.64 8.66
C PHE A 11 -13.38 -10.21 7.30
N ALA A 12 -14.39 -9.33 7.30
CA ALA A 12 -15.05 -8.84 6.09
C ALA A 12 -14.27 -7.72 5.37
N ILE A 13 -13.29 -7.12 6.06
CA ILE A 13 -12.56 -5.95 5.57
C ILE A 13 -11.25 -6.39 4.93
N VAL A 14 -10.99 -5.85 3.75
CA VAL A 14 -9.72 -5.99 3.06
C VAL A 14 -9.18 -4.60 2.78
N GLU A 15 -7.93 -4.38 3.20
CA GLU A 15 -7.16 -3.18 2.92
C GLU A 15 -5.93 -3.53 2.10
N TRP A 16 -5.33 -2.55 1.42
CA TRP A 16 -4.07 -2.74 0.72
C TRP A 16 -2.93 -2.01 1.42
N HIS A 17 -1.90 -2.76 1.80
CA HIS A 17 -0.67 -2.24 2.40
C HIS A 17 0.29 -1.74 1.31
N GLN A 18 0.19 -0.46 0.96
CA GLN A 18 1.01 0.21 -0.07
C GLN A 18 2.41 0.59 0.43
N SER A 19 3.14 -0.37 0.96
CA SER A 19 4.48 -0.14 1.49
C SER A 19 5.49 0.36 0.43
N ASP A 20 5.22 0.10 -0.84
CA ASP A 20 6.01 0.50 -2.01
C ASP A 20 6.01 2.01 -2.25
N ARG A 21 5.03 2.72 -1.69
CA ARG A 21 4.92 4.19 -1.74
C ARG A 21 5.61 4.88 -0.55
N VAL A 22 6.10 4.11 0.42
CA VAL A 22 6.72 4.61 1.67
C VAL A 22 8.07 3.92 1.95
N LYS A 23 8.81 3.54 0.91
CA LYS A 23 10.13 2.90 0.99
C LYS A 23 11.11 3.68 1.88
N LEU A 24 10.96 5.00 1.95
CA LEU A 24 11.77 5.90 2.77
C LEU A 24 11.71 5.60 4.27
N GLN A 25 10.56 5.17 4.78
CA GLN A 25 10.40 4.79 6.18
C GLN A 25 11.26 3.56 6.54
N PHE A 26 11.59 2.75 5.54
CA PHE A 26 12.41 1.56 5.66
C PHE A 26 13.87 1.77 5.22
N ARG A 27 14.32 3.03 5.08
CA ARG A 27 15.67 3.38 4.60
C ARG A 27 16.01 2.83 3.21
N LEU A 28 15.02 2.68 2.34
CA LEU A 28 15.20 2.30 0.95
C LEU A 28 15.01 3.52 0.04
N PHE A 29 15.70 3.54 -1.10
CA PHE A 29 15.41 4.53 -2.15
C PHE A 29 13.97 4.38 -2.65
N GLN A 30 13.30 5.52 -2.87
CA GLN A 30 11.93 5.58 -3.38
C GLN A 30 11.95 5.95 -4.86
N ASP A 31 11.41 5.04 -5.66
CA ASP A 31 11.11 5.28 -7.07
C ASP A 31 9.78 6.05 -7.18
N VAL A 32 9.50 6.63 -8.36
CA VAL A 32 8.18 7.21 -8.63
C VAL A 32 7.13 6.11 -8.46
N PRO A 33 6.19 6.22 -7.50
CA PRO A 33 5.26 5.14 -7.22
C PRO A 33 4.22 5.03 -8.33
N SER A 34 3.82 3.79 -8.65
CA SER A 34 2.64 3.54 -9.47
C SER A 34 1.37 4.11 -8.80
N PRO A 35 0.31 4.41 -9.57
CA PRO A 35 -0.97 4.85 -9.02
C PRO A 35 -1.46 3.94 -7.88
N PRO A 36 -2.16 4.49 -6.87
CA PRO A 36 -2.56 3.67 -5.76
C PRO A 36 -3.63 2.64 -6.18
N ASN A 37 -3.68 1.49 -5.50
CA ASN A 37 -4.73 0.52 -5.76
C ASN A 37 -6.08 1.12 -5.38
N ASN A 38 -7.01 1.14 -6.33
CA ASN A 38 -8.38 1.54 -6.05
C ASN A 38 -9.12 0.36 -5.39
N LEU A 39 -9.58 0.58 -4.16
CA LEU A 39 -10.33 -0.40 -3.37
C LEU A 39 -11.81 -0.01 -3.20
N ASP A 40 -12.32 0.98 -3.94
CA ASP A 40 -13.68 1.52 -3.76
C ASP A 40 -14.73 0.40 -3.82
N ASN A 41 -14.59 -0.51 -4.80
CA ASN A 41 -15.48 -1.66 -4.94
C ASN A 41 -15.45 -2.61 -3.73
N LEU A 42 -14.30 -2.71 -3.07
CA LEU A 42 -14.08 -3.57 -1.90
C LEU A 42 -14.61 -2.89 -0.64
N HIS A 43 -14.41 -1.58 -0.51
CA HIS A 43 -14.91 -0.75 0.59
C HIS A 43 -16.43 -0.54 0.53
N ASN A 44 -17.04 -0.64 -0.64
CA ASN A 44 -18.50 -0.65 -0.80
C ASN A 44 -19.17 -1.94 -0.29
N ILE A 45 -18.39 -2.95 0.09
CA ILE A 45 -18.93 -4.16 0.72
C ILE A 45 -19.19 -3.86 2.20
N ASP A 46 -20.42 -3.52 2.54
CA ASP A 46 -20.84 -3.42 3.94
C ASP A 46 -21.30 -4.79 4.48
N MET A 47 -21.21 -4.95 5.80
CA MET A 47 -21.63 -6.19 6.49
C MET A 47 -23.16 -6.27 6.67
N ARG A 48 -23.93 -5.28 6.22
CA ARG A 48 -25.37 -5.20 6.46
C ARG A 48 -26.09 -6.24 5.61
N GLY A 49 -26.89 -7.08 6.25
CA GLY A 49 -27.66 -8.14 5.57
C GLY A 49 -26.82 -9.32 5.07
N ARG A 50 -25.54 -9.41 5.45
CA ARG A 50 -24.58 -10.44 4.97
C ARG A 50 -24.09 -11.36 6.09
N GLN A 51 -24.98 -11.78 6.99
CA GLN A 51 -24.59 -12.61 8.14
C GLN A 51 -24.14 -14.02 7.73
N ASP A 52 -24.64 -14.54 6.61
CA ASP A 52 -24.31 -15.87 6.08
C ASP A 52 -23.25 -15.84 4.94
N GLU A 53 -22.64 -14.67 4.69
CA GLU A 53 -21.63 -14.55 3.63
C GLU A 53 -20.38 -15.33 4.00
N ASN A 54 -19.94 -16.20 3.09
CA ASN A 54 -18.69 -16.92 3.25
C ASN A 54 -17.51 -16.01 2.85
N TRP A 55 -17.00 -15.24 3.82
CA TRP A 55 -15.89 -14.32 3.62
C TRP A 55 -14.60 -14.98 3.10
N VAL A 56 -14.36 -16.25 3.44
CA VAL A 56 -13.22 -17.01 2.92
C VAL A 56 -13.33 -17.18 1.41
N THR A 57 -14.52 -17.51 0.90
CA THR A 57 -14.77 -17.66 -0.53
C THR A 57 -14.79 -16.30 -1.21
N ARG A 58 -15.49 -15.32 -0.62
CA ARG A 58 -15.63 -13.96 -1.16
C ARG A 58 -14.29 -13.26 -1.36
N HIS A 59 -13.37 -13.44 -0.40
CA HIS A 59 -12.05 -12.81 -0.37
C HIS A 59 -10.90 -13.74 -0.74
N ALA A 60 -11.17 -14.90 -1.35
CA ALA A 60 -10.15 -15.91 -1.66
C ALA A 60 -8.91 -15.32 -2.36
N GLN A 61 -9.09 -14.50 -3.39
CA GLN A 61 -7.98 -13.84 -4.09
C GLN A 61 -7.11 -12.97 -3.16
N TRP A 62 -7.75 -12.25 -2.22
CA TRP A 62 -7.04 -11.37 -1.30
C TRP A 62 -6.32 -12.19 -0.24
N ILE A 63 -6.94 -13.29 0.20
CA ILE A 63 -6.36 -14.24 1.15
C ILE A 63 -5.10 -14.85 0.55
N ASP A 64 -5.12 -15.21 -0.72
CA ASP A 64 -3.95 -15.76 -1.41
C ASP A 64 -2.82 -14.73 -1.49
N ILE A 65 -3.12 -13.47 -1.83
CA ILE A 65 -2.12 -12.39 -1.81
C ILE A 65 -1.52 -12.22 -0.40
N CYS A 66 -2.37 -12.17 0.63
CA CYS A 66 -1.94 -12.04 2.01
C CYS A 66 -1.10 -13.24 2.45
N ASN A 67 -1.47 -14.47 2.08
CA ASN A 67 -0.72 -15.68 2.40
C ASN A 67 0.68 -15.65 1.76
N ASN A 68 0.77 -15.18 0.52
CA ASN A 68 2.02 -15.05 -0.23
C ASN A 68 2.76 -13.72 0.02
N ARG A 69 2.40 -12.96 1.07
CA ARG A 69 3.02 -11.67 1.42
C ARG A 69 4.54 -11.67 1.62
N ARG A 70 5.13 -12.84 1.88
CA ARG A 70 6.58 -13.01 2.03
C ARG A 70 7.32 -12.93 0.69
N GLU A 71 6.63 -13.20 -0.41
CA GLU A 71 7.16 -13.11 -1.77
C GLU A 71 7.11 -11.67 -2.30
N HIS A 72 6.25 -10.83 -1.69
CA HIS A 72 6.00 -9.45 -2.08
C HIS A 72 6.67 -8.45 -1.13
N ILE A 73 7.88 -8.75 -0.66
CA ILE A 73 8.65 -7.83 0.19
C ILE A 73 9.23 -6.71 -0.67
N LEU A 74 9.30 -5.49 -0.12
CA LEU A 74 9.94 -4.35 -0.76
C LEU A 74 11.38 -4.68 -1.19
N ILE A 75 11.64 -4.43 -2.46
CA ILE A 75 12.96 -4.49 -3.06
C ILE A 75 13.42 -3.06 -3.33
N GLY A 76 14.67 -2.78 -2.97
CA GLY A 76 15.27 -1.48 -3.22
C GLY A 76 16.71 -1.41 -2.72
N HIS A 77 17.43 -0.41 -3.19
CA HIS A 77 18.76 -0.12 -2.67
C HIS A 77 18.64 0.51 -1.28
N PRO A 78 19.45 0.05 -0.30
CA PRO A 78 19.50 0.69 1.01
C PRO A 78 20.17 2.05 0.90
N MET A 79 19.63 3.02 1.62
CA MET A 79 20.21 4.35 1.73
C MET A 79 21.31 4.36 2.79
N GLN A 80 22.46 4.94 2.45
CA GLN A 80 23.55 5.18 3.38
C GLN A 80 23.69 6.68 3.62
N GLY A 81 23.67 7.11 4.88
CA GLY A 81 23.80 8.53 5.23
C GLY A 81 22.48 9.32 5.20
N PRO A 82 22.52 10.64 4.98
CA PRO A 82 21.34 11.49 5.03
C PRO A 82 20.31 11.10 3.96
N LEU A 83 19.03 11.41 4.23
CA LEU A 83 17.91 11.16 3.31
C LEU A 83 18.01 12.07 2.08
N PHE A 84 18.82 11.67 1.10
CA PHE A 84 18.85 12.26 -0.24
C PHE A 84 18.21 11.30 -1.24
N HIS A 85 17.29 11.79 -2.07
CA HIS A 85 16.56 10.99 -3.05
C HIS A 85 16.90 11.38 -4.48
N THR A 86 16.46 10.55 -5.43
CA THR A 86 16.64 10.83 -6.84
C THR A 86 15.90 12.10 -7.23
N ARG A 87 16.49 12.85 -8.17
CA ARG A 87 15.87 14.06 -8.71
C ARG A 87 14.47 13.79 -9.25
N GLU A 88 14.30 12.68 -9.96
CA GLU A 88 13.03 12.23 -10.54
C GLU A 88 11.94 12.06 -9.46
N TYR A 89 12.24 11.35 -8.37
CA TYR A 89 11.29 11.20 -7.27
C TYR A 89 10.94 12.54 -6.62
N MET A 90 11.93 13.41 -6.40
CA MET A 90 11.69 14.72 -5.77
C MET A 90 10.84 15.64 -6.66
N GLU A 91 11.07 15.65 -7.97
CA GLU A 91 10.24 16.39 -8.94
C GLU A 91 8.80 15.87 -8.94
N TRP A 92 8.60 14.55 -8.98
CA TRP A 92 7.28 13.93 -8.87
C TRP A 92 6.60 14.27 -7.54
N TYR A 93 7.32 14.15 -6.42
CA TYR A 93 6.80 14.42 -5.08
C TYR A 93 6.32 15.86 -4.98
N MET A 94 7.14 16.84 -5.38
CA MET A 94 6.76 18.26 -5.34
C MET A 94 5.55 18.57 -6.23
N ALA A 95 5.42 17.91 -7.39
CA ALA A 95 4.29 18.12 -8.30
C ALA A 95 2.98 17.48 -7.82
N ASN A 96 3.04 16.45 -6.97
CA ASN A 96 1.88 15.64 -6.57
C ASN A 96 1.55 15.72 -5.06
N SER A 97 2.42 16.36 -4.27
CA SER A 97 2.17 16.60 -2.85
C SER A 97 1.50 17.96 -2.64
N ILE A 98 0.49 18.00 -1.77
CA ILE A 98 -0.03 19.25 -1.22
C ILE A 98 0.68 19.45 0.12
N TYR A 99 1.25 20.64 0.32
CA TYR A 99 1.84 20.95 1.62
C TYR A 99 0.72 20.97 2.67
N PHE A 100 0.91 20.27 3.78
CA PHE A 100 -0.07 20.30 4.87
C PHE A 100 -0.34 21.73 5.39
N LEU A 101 0.61 22.64 5.17
CA LEU A 101 0.53 24.06 5.55
C LEU A 101 0.07 24.99 4.43
N SER A 102 -0.16 24.50 3.21
CA SER A 102 -0.81 25.32 2.18
C SER A 102 -2.30 25.35 2.48
N VAL A 103 -2.78 26.50 2.96
CA VAL A 103 -4.21 26.80 3.14
C VAL A 103 -4.90 26.65 1.77
N PRO A 104 -6.09 26.04 1.69
CA PRO A 104 -6.79 25.77 0.43
C PRO A 104 -7.14 27.04 -0.37
#